data_AF-A0A5K0YV98-F1
#
_entry.id   AF-A0A5K0YV98-F1
#
_cell.length_a   1.000
_cell.length_b   1.000
_cell.length_c   1.000
_cell.angle_alpha   90.00
_cell.angle_beta   90.00
_cell.angle_gamma   90.00
#
_symmetry.space_group_name_H-M   'P 1'
#
loop_
_entity.id
_entity.type
_entity.pdbx_description
1 polymer ?
#
loop_
_entity_poly.entity_id
_entity_poly.type
_entity_poly.pdbx_seq_one_letter_code
_entity_poly.pdbx_strand_id
1 'polypeptide(L)' 'DSAAGIKAGVAAGVPVIGITTRNPDQLLLDAGASLLIKDFEDPKLWSALEEQEATKACC' A
#
# COMPACT_ATOMS: atom_id res chain seq x y z
N ASP A 1 0.21 7.66 4.65
CA ASP A 1 -0.63 7.79 5.87
C ASP A 1 -1.86 8.68 5.67
N SER A 2 -1.99 9.39 4.54
CA SER A 2 -3.20 10.16 4.21
C SER A 2 -4.00 9.52 3.06
N ALA A 3 -5.33 9.64 3.12
CA ALA A 3 -6.21 9.15 2.05
C ALA A 3 -5.99 9.88 0.71
N ALA A 4 -5.57 11.15 0.73
CA ALA A 4 -5.28 11.91 -0.48
C ALA A 4 -4.10 11.30 -1.27
N GLY A 5 -3.02 10.92 -0.57
CA GLY A 5 -1.87 10.26 -1.20
C GLY A 5 -2.22 8.88 -1.75
N ILE A 6 -3.07 8.12 -1.03
CA ILE A 6 -3.52 6.80 -1.49
C ILE A 6 -4.34 6.91 -2.77
N LYS A 7 -5.34 7.81 -2.79
CA LYS A 7 -6.18 8.02 -3.98
C LYS A 7 -5.35 8.43 -5.20
N ALA A 8 -4.31 9.24 -5.02
CA ALA A 8 -3.42 9.63 -6.10
C ALA A 8 -2.65 8.44 -6.69
N GLY A 9 -2.10 7.56 -5.84
CA GLY A 9 -1.40 6.36 -6.32
C GLY A 9 -2.35 5.35 -6.99
N VAL A 10 -3.55 5.16 -6.44
CA VAL A 10 -4.57 4.29 -7.05
C VAL A 10 -4.99 4.83 -8.42
N ALA A 11 -5.18 6.15 -8.54
CA ALA A 11 -5.48 6.80 -9.82
C ALA A 11 -4.34 6.70 -10.84
N ALA A 12 -3.09 6.57 -10.38
CA ALA A 12 -1.94 6.31 -11.24
C ALA A 12 -1.81 4.84 -11.68
N GLY A 13 -2.70 3.95 -11.23
CA GLY A 13 -2.67 2.52 -11.56
C GLY A 13 -1.52 1.76 -10.89
N VAL A 14 -0.92 2.34 -9.84
CA VAL A 14 0.13 1.67 -9.07
C VAL A 14 -0.45 1.08 -7.78
N PRO A 15 0.05 -0.06 -7.31
CA PRO A 15 -0.35 -0.61 -6.01
C PRO A 15 0.12 0.32 -4.89
N VAL A 16 -0.79 0.66 -3.97
CA VAL A 16 -0.51 1.60 -2.88
C VAL A 16 -0.62 0.94 -1.53
N ILE A 17 0.39 1.21 -0.70
CA ILE A 17 0.47 0.72 0.68
C ILE A 17 0.13 1.86 1.64
N GLY A 18 -0.91 1.68 2.43
CA GLY A 18 -1.35 2.62 3.45
C GLY A 18 -0.66 2.36 4.77
N ILE A 19 -0.04 3.40 5.34
CA ILE A 19 0.56 3.33 6.68
C ILE A 19 -0.46 3.85 7.71
N THR A 20 -0.83 3.02 8.68
CA THR A 20 -1.88 3.29 9.68
C THR A 20 -1.34 3.87 11.00
N THR A 21 -0.16 4.49 11.00
CA THR A 21 0.46 5.05 12.23
C THR A 21 -0.36 6.16 12.89
N ARG A 22 -1.12 6.95 12.10
CA ARG A 22 -1.81 8.16 12.59
C ARG A 22 -3.30 8.22 12.29
N ASN A 23 -3.80 7.40 11.37
CA ASN A 23 -5.15 7.51 10.83
C ASN A 23 -5.91 6.17 10.96
N PRO A 24 -7.22 6.18 11.23
CA PRO A 24 -7.99 4.95 11.35
C PRO A 24 -7.98 4.14 10.05
N ASP A 25 -7.72 2.85 10.18
CA ASP A 25 -7.54 1.86 9.10
C ASP A 25 -8.66 1.91 8.04
N GLN A 26 -9.90 2.08 8.49
CA GLN A 26 -11.08 2.16 7.62
C GLN A 26 -10.97 3.28 6.57
N LEU A 27 -10.40 4.43 6.91
CA LEU A 27 -10.32 5.57 6.01
C LEU A 27 -9.28 5.37 4.90
N LEU A 28 -8.27 4.54 5.16
CA LEU A 28 -7.22 4.19 4.19
C LEU A 28 -7.67 3.02 3.29
N LEU A 29 -8.46 2.08 3.82
CA LEU A 29 -9.13 1.05 3.01
C LEU A 29 -10.12 1.66 2.02
N ASP A 30 -10.99 2.57 2.48
CA ASP A 30 -11.95 3.27 1.62
C ASP A 30 -11.27 4.14 0.54
N ALA A 31 -10.02 4.55 0.77
CA ALA A 31 -9.23 5.28 -0.21
C ALA A 31 -8.66 4.39 -1.32
N GLY A 32 -8.77 3.06 -1.20
CA GLY A 32 -8.29 2.08 -2.17
C GLY A 32 -6.88 1.55 -1.87
N ALA A 33 -6.41 1.62 -0.62
CA ALA A 33 -5.13 1.00 -0.26
C ALA A 33 -5.19 -0.52 -0.47
N SER A 34 -4.19 -1.07 -1.15
CA SER A 34 -4.09 -2.52 -1.42
C SER A 34 -3.56 -3.27 -0.20
N LEU A 35 -2.74 -2.62 0.61
CA LEU A 35 -2.18 -3.18 1.84
C LEU A 35 -2.17 -2.10 2.93
N LEU A 36 -2.48 -2.49 4.15
CA LEU A 36 -2.31 -1.66 5.34
C LEU A 36 -1.19 -2.21 6.21
N ILE A 37 -0.23 -1.35 6.54
CA ILE A 37 0.89 -1.67 7.43
C ILE A 37 0.93 -0.66 8.58
N LYS A 38 1.36 -1.13 9.75
CA LYS A 38 1.55 -0.24 10.90
C LYS A 38 2.88 0.47 10.85
N ASP A 39 3.90 -0.19 10.32
CA ASP A 39 5.25 0.37 10.21
C ASP A 39 6.00 -0.27 9.04
N PHE A 40 7.14 0.31 8.67
CA PHE A 40 8.01 -0.19 7.61
C PHE A 40 8.71 -1.51 7.96
N GLU A 41 8.71 -1.88 9.24
CA GLU A 41 9.24 -3.17 9.72
C GLU A 41 8.23 -4.32 9.59
N ASP A 42 7.01 -4.06 9.08
CA ASP A 42 5.99 -5.10 8.95
C ASP A 42 6.42 -6.15 7.90
N PRO A 43 6.52 -7.44 8.25
CA PRO A 43 6.88 -8.50 7.31
C PRO A 43 5.95 -8.56 6.09
N LYS A 44 4.70 -8.09 6.21
CA LYS A 44 3.76 -8.01 5.09
C LYS A 44 4.24 -7.08 3.97
N LEU A 45 4.98 -6.03 4.31
CA LEU A 45 5.55 -5.11 3.31
C LEU A 45 6.57 -5.84 2.45
N TRP A 46 7.48 -6.57 3.09
CA TRP A 46 8.53 -7.33 2.40
C TRP A 46 7.94 -8.41 1.50
N SER A 47 6.95 -9.17 1.99
CA SER A 47 6.25 -10.16 1.16
C SER A 47 5.54 -9.54 -0.04
N ALA A 48 4.87 -8.40 0.13
CA ALA A 48 4.20 -7.71 -0.97
C ALA A 48 5.19 -7.15 -2.01
N LEU A 49 6.37 -6.70 -1.58
CA LEU A 49 7.43 -6.24 -2.48
C LEU A 49 8.02 -7.40 -3.29
N GLU A 50 8.30 -8.54 -2.65
CA GLU A 50 8.78 -9.76 -3.32
C GLU A 50 7.80 -10.23 -4.40
N GLU A 51 6.50 -10.21 -4.12
CA GLU A 51 5.45 -10.54 -5.11
C GLU A 51 5.44 -9.56 -6.29
N GLN A 52 5.66 -8.26 -6.04
CA GLN A 52 5.73 -7.24 -7.08
C GLN A 52 6.99 -7.37 -7.94
N GLU A 53 8.14 -7.66 -7.34
CA GLU A 53 9.39 -7.90 -8.06
C GLU A 53 9.29 -9.14 -8.95
N ALA A 54 8.71 -10.23 -8.42
CA ALA A 54 8.46 -11.45 -9.18
C ALA A 54 7.52 -11.21 -10.38
N THR A 55 6.54 -10.33 -10.23
CA THR A 55 5.59 -9.96 -11.30
C THR A 55 6.26 -9.12 -12.39
N LYS A 56 7.23 -8.26 -12.05
CA LYS A 56 7.96 -7.41 -13.00
C LYS A 56 9.01 -8.14 -13.83
N ALA A 57 9.49 -9.29 -13.37
CA ALA A 57 10.53 -10.07 -14.05
C ALA A 57 10.06 -10.80 -15.32
N CYS A 58 8.77 -10.72 -15.67
CA CYS A 58 8.20 -11.30 -16.89
C CYS A 58 7.80 -10.19 -17.89
N CYS A 59 8.79 -9.53 -18.50
CA CYS A 59 8.64 -8.73 -19.72
C CYS A 59 9.95 -8.84 -20.54
#